data_AF-A0A8S0QAN0-F1
#
_entry.id   AF-A0A8S0QAN0-F1
#
_cell.length_a   1.000
_cell.length_b   1.000
_cell.length_c   1.000
_cell.angle_alpha   90.00
_cell.angle_beta   90.00
_cell.angle_gamma   90.00
#
_symmetry.space_group_name_H-M   'P 1'
#
loop_
_entity.id
_entity.type
_entity.pdbx_description
1 polymer ?
#
loop_
_entity_poly.entity_id
_entity_poly.type
_entity_poly.pdbx_seq_one_letter_code
_entity_poly.pdbx_strand_id
1 'polypeptide(L)' 'MEEQQMRKKIQANWNVIKTVKNAAIIPVLANGNIRHMDDVRECLEETDAKEVLSTETFLENPALFFGYWTAEWAWGVKK' A
#
# COMPACT_ATOMS: atom_id res chain seq x y z
N MET A 1 20.16 -10.78 -3.21
CA MET A 1 20.24 -10.20 -1.86
C MET A 1 20.47 -8.69 -1.90
N GLU A 2 21.33 -8.15 -2.78
CA GLU A 2 21.50 -6.69 -2.95
C GLU A 2 20.23 -5.97 -3.45
N GLU A 3 19.45 -6.61 -4.32
CA GLU A 3 18.19 -6.06 -4.85
C GLU A 3 17.14 -5.76 -3.77
N GLN A 4 17.01 -6.63 -2.75
CA GLN A 4 16.07 -6.41 -1.65
C GLN A 4 16.52 -5.26 -0.73
N GLN A 5 17.83 -5.01 -0.63
CA GLN A 5 18.39 -3.93 0.18
C GLN A 5 18.25 -2.56 -0.53
N MET A 6 18.35 -2.51 -1.86
CA MET A 6 18.06 -1.34 -2.70
C MET A 6 16.57 -0.96 -2.70
N ARG A 7 15.67 -1.97 -2.77
CA ARG A 7 14.21 -1.78 -2.75
C ARG A 7 13.69 -1.09 -1.47
N LYS A 8 14.39 -1.22 -0.33
CA LYS A 8 14.01 -0.55 0.92
C LYS A 8 14.09 0.98 0.89
N LYS A 9 14.77 1.60 -0.09
CA LYS A 9 15.14 3.02 -0.01
C LYS A 9 14.26 3.98 -0.81
N ILE A 10 13.49 3.50 -1.78
CA ILE A 10 12.64 4.36 -2.62
C ILE A 10 11.20 4.23 -2.15
N GLN A 11 10.71 5.29 -1.50
CA GLN A 11 9.31 5.42 -1.12
C GLN A 11 8.51 6.04 -2.26
N ALA A 12 7.29 5.56 -2.49
CA ALA A 12 6.34 6.17 -3.39
C ALA A 12 6.06 7.61 -2.94
N ASN A 13 6.06 8.53 -3.90
CA ASN A 13 5.74 9.94 -3.63
C ASN A 13 4.24 10.16 -3.84
N TRP A 14 3.47 10.14 -2.76
CA TRP A 14 2.02 10.33 -2.79
C TRP A 14 1.61 11.73 -3.28
N ASN A 15 2.46 12.75 -3.14
CA ASN A 15 2.19 14.07 -3.71
C ASN A 15 2.15 14.05 -5.25
N VAL A 16 2.94 13.19 -5.89
CA VAL A 16 2.86 12.98 -7.35
C VAL A 16 1.53 12.32 -7.71
N ILE A 17 1.08 11.33 -6.95
CA ILE A 17 -0.22 10.67 -7.14
C ILE A 17 -1.35 11.68 -7.01
N LYS A 18 -1.32 12.53 -5.97
CA LYS A 18 -2.28 13.62 -5.75
C LYS A 18 -2.32 14.58 -6.93
N THR A 19 -1.16 14.95 -7.46
CA THR A 19 -1.05 15.83 -8.63
C THR A 19 -1.72 15.20 -9.86
N VAL A 20 -1.48 13.91 -10.11
CA VAL A 20 -2.14 13.17 -11.20
C VAL A 20 -3.64 13.07 -10.96
N LYS A 21 -4.07 12.71 -9.75
CA LYS A 21 -5.50 12.66 -9.37
C LYS A 21 -6.16 13.99 -9.70
N ASN A 22 -5.60 15.11 -9.26
CA ASN A 22 -6.20 16.43 -9.45
C ASN A 22 -6.31 16.85 -10.92
N ALA A 23 -5.45 16.32 -11.79
CA ALA A 23 -5.50 16.58 -13.23
C ALA A 23 -6.43 15.60 -13.98
N ALA A 24 -6.71 14.42 -13.42
CA ALA A 24 -7.48 13.38 -14.06
C ALA A 24 -8.99 13.55 -13.86
N ILE A 25 -9.76 13.32 -14.91
CA ILE A 25 -11.24 13.30 -14.87
C ILE A 25 -11.76 11.89 -14.57
N ILE A 26 -10.93 10.87 -14.80
CA ILE A 26 -11.23 9.47 -14.52
C ILE A 26 -10.83 9.10 -13.09
N PRO A 27 -11.43 8.04 -12.49
CA PRO A 27 -11.00 7.54 -11.20
C PRO A 27 -9.52 7.16 -11.19
N VAL A 28 -8.80 7.58 -10.15
CA VAL A 28 -7.39 7.23 -9.92
C VAL A 28 -7.31 6.24 -8.76
N LEU A 29 -6.54 5.16 -8.96
CA LEU A 29 -6.19 4.19 -7.93
C LEU A 29 -4.73 4.41 -7.54
N ALA A 30 -4.45 4.63 -6.26
CA ALA A 30 -3.09 4.85 -5.78
C ALA A 30 -2.34 3.51 -5.62
N ASN A 31 -1.09 3.42 -6.09
CA ASN A 31 -0.25 2.23 -5.90
C ASN A 31 1.13 2.64 -5.37
N GLY A 32 1.58 1.97 -4.31
CA GLY A 32 2.92 2.10 -3.76
C GLY A 32 2.91 2.48 -2.28
N ASN A 33 3.88 1.94 -1.54
CA ASN A 33 4.07 2.14 -0.09
C ASN A 33 2.91 1.69 0.83
N ILE A 34 2.00 0.83 0.36
CA ILE A 34 0.93 0.25 1.18
C ILE A 34 1.42 -1.05 1.87
N ARG A 35 1.76 -0.97 3.17
CA ARG A 35 2.27 -2.12 3.96
C ARG A 35 1.31 -2.57 5.06
N HIS A 36 0.46 -1.67 5.55
CA HIS A 36 -0.53 -1.94 6.58
C HIS A 36 -1.82 -1.17 6.29
N MET A 37 -2.89 -1.49 7.03
CA MET A 37 -4.17 -0.78 6.89
C MET A 37 -4.09 0.70 7.29
N ASP A 38 -3.09 1.10 8.09
CA ASP A 38 -2.84 2.52 8.38
C ASP A 38 -2.32 3.25 7.14
N ASP A 39 -1.36 2.67 6.41
CA ASP A 39 -0.86 3.23 5.14
C ASP A 39 -1.99 3.38 4.11
N VAL A 40 -2.97 2.48 4.11
CA VAL A 40 -4.17 2.60 3.25
C VAL A 40 -4.93 3.88 3.57
N ARG A 41 -5.18 4.15 4.86
CA ARG A 41 -5.91 5.34 5.30
C ARG A 41 -5.13 6.61 4.99
N GLU A 42 -3.85 6.66 5.37
CA GLU A 42 -2.97 7.80 5.12
C GLU A 42 -2.83 8.09 3.62
N CYS A 43 -2.66 7.07 2.78
CA CYS A 43 -2.56 7.25 1.34
C CYS A 43 -3.83 7.85 0.73
N LEU A 44 -5.01 7.38 1.15
CA LEU A 44 -6.29 7.91 0.68
C LEU A 44 -6.48 9.36 1.14
N GLU A 45 -6.17 9.66 2.40
CA GLU A 45 -6.24 11.02 2.95
C GLU A 45 -5.31 11.99 2.23
N GLU A 46 -4.07 11.58 1.93
CA GLU A 46 -3.12 12.44 1.24
C GLU A 46 -3.45 12.65 -0.24
N THR A 47 -3.81 11.57 -0.95
CA THR A 47 -3.93 11.57 -2.42
C THR A 47 -5.32 11.89 -2.93
N ASP A 48 -6.36 11.71 -2.11
CA ASP A 48 -7.77 11.75 -2.52
C ASP A 48 -8.09 10.78 -3.68
N ALA A 49 -7.30 9.70 -3.80
CA ALA A 49 -7.54 8.62 -4.75
C ALA A 49 -8.82 7.85 -4.39
N LYS A 50 -9.41 7.19 -5.39
CA LYS A 50 -10.67 6.45 -5.18
C LYS A 50 -10.46 5.23 -4.30
N GLU A 51 -9.45 4.42 -4.62
CA GLU A 51 -9.05 3.22 -3.88
C GLU A 51 -7.53 3.05 -3.97
N VAL A 52 -6.99 2.09 -3.22
CA VAL A 52 -5.56 1.75 -3.20
C VAL A 52 -5.28 0.37 -3.80
N LEU A 53 -4.10 0.21 -4.37
CA LEU A 53 -3.54 -1.05 -4.82
C LEU A 53 -2.24 -1.33 -4.05
N SER A 54 -2.03 -2.58 -3.67
CA SER A 54 -0.79 -3.06 -3.08
C SER A 54 -0.28 -4.27 -3.87
N THR A 55 1.03 -4.33 -4.08
CA THR A 55 1.69 -5.40 -4.85
C THR A 55 2.62 -6.22 -3.97
N GLU A 56 3.84 -5.75 -3.71
CA GLU A 56 4.87 -6.51 -2.98
C GLU A 56 4.38 -6.99 -1.61
N THR A 57 3.77 -6.10 -0.82
CA THR A 57 3.21 -6.49 0.48
C THR A 57 2.08 -7.50 0.35
N PHE A 58 1.26 -7.41 -0.70
CA PHE A 58 0.17 -8.36 -0.93
C PHE A 58 0.70 -9.75 -1.30
N LEU A 59 1.83 -9.85 -2.01
CA LEU A 59 2.51 -11.12 -2.29
C LEU A 59 3.09 -11.76 -1.02
N GLU A 60 3.59 -10.94 -0.10
CA GLU A 60 4.13 -11.42 1.20
C GLU A 60 3.01 -11.75 2.20
N ASN A 61 1.90 -11.03 2.14
CA ASN A 61 0.77 -11.15 3.06
C ASN A 61 -0.57 -11.04 2.31
N PRO A 62 -1.15 -12.15 1.86
CA PRO A 62 -2.47 -12.14 1.21
C PRO A 62 -3.59 -11.62 2.12
N ALA A 63 -3.40 -11.67 3.44
CA ALA A 63 -4.36 -11.20 4.44
C ALA A 63 -4.20 -9.71 4.81
N LEU A 64 -3.37 -8.95 4.07
CA LEU A 64 -3.07 -7.53 4.33
C LEU A 64 -4.34 -6.69 4.58
N PHE A 65 -5.33 -6.81 3.69
CA PHE A 65 -6.56 -6.01 3.78
C PHE A 65 -7.55 -6.50 4.84
N PHE A 66 -7.29 -7.64 5.46
CA PHE A 66 -8.02 -8.13 6.63
C PHE A 66 -7.37 -7.67 7.95
N GLY A 67 -6.26 -6.92 7.89
CA GLY A 67 -5.58 -6.38 9.06
C GLY A 67 -4.73 -7.39 9.84
N TYR A 68 -4.45 -8.57 9.26
CA TYR A 68 -3.57 -9.56 9.86
C TYR A 68 -2.12 -9.33 9.43
N TRP A 69 -1.16 -9.53 10.33
CA TRP A 69 0.26 -9.58 9.97
C TRP A 69 0.68 -11.01 9.57
N THR A 70 1.83 -11.14 8.90
CA THR A 70 2.31 -12.43 8.36
C THR A 70 2.41 -13.53 9.41
N ALA A 71 2.90 -13.23 10.61
CA ALA A 71 2.93 -14.20 11.69
C ALA A 71 1.54 -14.55 12.25
N GLU A 72 0.56 -13.67 12.20
CA GLU A 72 -0.75 -13.94 12.82
C GLU A 72 -1.60 -14.87 11.94
N TRP A 73 -1.60 -14.66 10.61
CA TRP A 73 -2.31 -15.55 9.69
C TRP A 73 -1.59 -16.87 9.46
N ALA A 74 -0.24 -16.87 9.39
CA ALA A 74 0.52 -18.11 9.21
C ALA A 74 0.35 -19.08 10.38
N TRP A 75 0.04 -18.56 11.57
CA TRP A 75 -0.17 -19.35 12.79
C TRP A 75 -1.63 -19.48 13.21
N GLY A 76 -2.58 -18.97 12.40
CA GLY A 76 -4.02 -19.11 12.64
C GLY A 76 -4.48 -18.54 13.99
N VAL A 77 -3.86 -17.45 14.45
CA VAL A 77 -4.16 -16.87 15.77
C VAL A 77 -5.50 -16.13 15.69
N LYS A 78 -6.55 -16.73 16.27
CA LYS A 78 -7.83 -16.06 16.47
C LYS A 78 -7.69 -15.09 17.65
N LYS A 79 -8.03 -13.81 17.42
CA LYS A 79 -8.37 -12.88 18.50
C LYS A 79 -9.61 -13.36 19.25
#